data_AF-A0A9E4FGD2-F1
#
_entry.id   AF-A0A9E4FGD2-F1
#
_cell.length_a   1.000
_cell.length_b   1.000
_cell.length_c   1.000
_cell.angle_alpha   90.00
_cell.angle_beta   90.00
_cell.angle_gamma   90.00
#
_symmetry.space_group_name_H-M   'P 1'
#
loop_
_entity.id
_entity.type
_entity.pdbx_description
1 polymer ?
#
loop_
_entity_poly.entity_id
_entity_poly.type
_entity_poly.pdbx_seq_one_letter_code
_entity_poly.pdbx_strand_id
1 'polypeptide(L)'
;IGQIRIHGGAILGSFEAWLLQRGMRTLFLRVHRACESALAIARHFEGHPALKAVLYPGLSSHPGHDIAKRQMDGGFGGMLSLRVKGDAEDALEVVKRCRVFTRATSLGGVESLIEHRYSIEGERSPIPADLLRLSIGIESVDDLIADLEHALA
;
A
#
# COMPACT_ATOMS: atom_id res chain seq x y z
N ILE A 1 21.47 -17.24 16.05
CA ILE A 1 20.79 -15.92 16.24
C ILE A 1 21.22 -15.22 17.54
N GLY A 2 21.10 -15.84 18.72
CA GLY A 2 21.47 -15.19 20.00
C GLY A 2 22.90 -14.64 20.06
N GLN A 3 23.90 -15.44 19.67
CA GLN A 3 25.32 -15.03 19.61
C GLN A 3 25.58 -13.86 18.65
N ILE A 4 24.89 -13.84 17.49
CA ILE A 4 25.00 -12.76 16.51
C ILE A 4 24.43 -11.46 17.10
N ARG A 5 23.32 -11.53 17.82
CA ARG A 5 22.70 -10.36 18.45
C ARG A 5 23.57 -9.78 19.57
N ILE A 6 24.18 -10.65 20.37
CA ILE A 6 25.07 -10.25 21.49
C ILE A 6 26.33 -9.55 20.94
N HIS A 7 26.97 -10.13 19.94
CA HIS A 7 28.23 -9.58 19.42
C HIS A 7 28.02 -8.42 18.42
N GLY A 8 26.92 -8.42 17.66
CA GLY A 8 26.64 -7.41 16.65
C GLY A 8 25.94 -6.15 17.16
N GLY A 9 25.33 -6.19 18.35
CA GLY A 9 24.80 -5.00 19.05
C GLY A 9 23.59 -4.31 18.40
N ALA A 10 23.14 -4.74 17.22
CA ALA A 10 21.96 -4.20 16.53
C ALA A 10 20.64 -4.66 17.19
N ILE A 11 20.46 -4.29 18.46
CA ILE A 11 19.24 -4.53 19.22
C ILE A 11 18.31 -3.32 19.14
N LEU A 12 17.00 -3.56 19.29
CA LEU A 12 16.02 -2.50 19.40
C LEU A 12 16.22 -1.75 20.72
N GLY A 13 16.20 -0.41 20.67
CA GLY A 13 16.19 0.41 21.88
C GLY A 13 14.94 0.15 22.74
N SER A 14 15.04 0.39 24.04
CA SER A 14 13.96 0.10 24.98
C SER A 14 12.71 0.94 24.69
N PHE A 15 12.89 2.18 24.24
CA PHE A 15 11.79 3.08 23.88
C PHE A 15 11.08 2.63 22.60
N GLU A 16 11.82 2.25 21.57
CA GLU A 16 11.27 1.72 20.32
C GLU A 16 10.55 0.39 20.54
N ALA A 17 11.09 -0.47 21.41
CA ALA A 17 10.43 -1.71 21.83
C ALA A 17 9.09 -1.43 22.52
N TRP A 18 9.04 -0.42 23.39
CA TRP A 18 7.81 0.02 24.03
C TRP A 18 6.80 0.58 23.01
N LEU A 19 7.25 1.39 22.04
CA LEU A 19 6.39 1.90 20.96
C LEU A 19 5.81 0.77 20.09
N LEU A 20 6.64 -0.23 19.74
CA LEU A 20 6.18 -1.42 19.02
C LEU A 20 5.11 -2.15 19.84
N GLN A 21 5.39 -2.45 21.11
CA GLN A 21 4.44 -3.15 21.98
C GLN A 21 3.13 -2.37 22.16
N ARG A 22 3.21 -1.03 22.25
CA ARG A 22 2.04 -0.15 22.27
C ARG A 22 1.24 -0.29 20.98
N GLY A 23 1.89 -0.28 19.82
CA GLY A 23 1.25 -0.46 18.51
C GLY A 23 0.63 -1.84 18.31
N MET A 24 1.24 -2.90 18.86
CA MET A 24 0.74 -4.28 18.74
C MET A 24 -0.66 -4.45 19.35
N ARG A 25 -1.01 -3.66 20.37
CA ARG A 25 -2.33 -3.73 21.02
C ARG A 25 -3.51 -3.45 20.08
N THR A 26 -3.29 -2.69 19.01
CA THR A 26 -4.33 -2.38 18.02
C THR A 26 -4.05 -3.00 16.65
N LEU A 27 -3.09 -3.92 16.56
CA LEU A 27 -2.67 -4.51 15.28
C LEU A 27 -3.85 -5.12 14.53
N PHE A 28 -4.64 -5.98 15.19
CA PHE A 28 -5.77 -6.66 14.55
C PHE A 28 -6.82 -5.69 14.00
N LEU A 29 -7.14 -4.63 14.75
CA LEU A 29 -8.09 -3.60 14.32
C LEU A 29 -7.56 -2.86 13.08
N ARG A 30 -6.29 -2.43 13.12
CA ARG A 30 -5.68 -1.67 12.03
C ARG A 30 -5.52 -2.49 10.77
N VAL A 31 -4.99 -3.71 10.88
CA VAL A 31 -4.78 -4.60 9.74
C VAL A 31 -6.11 -4.99 9.10
N HIS A 32 -7.12 -5.33 9.90
CA HIS A 32 -8.43 -5.68 9.37
C HIS A 32 -9.06 -4.51 8.61
N ARG A 33 -9.07 -3.30 9.21
CA ARG A 33 -9.58 -2.10 8.55
C ARG A 33 -8.84 -1.77 7.26
N ALA A 34 -7.50 -1.83 7.27
CA ALA A 34 -6.70 -1.58 6.07
C ALA A 34 -6.98 -2.61 4.95
N CYS A 35 -7.18 -3.88 5.31
CA CYS A 35 -7.54 -4.92 4.33
C CYS A 35 -8.93 -4.68 3.72
N GLU A 36 -9.92 -4.34 4.54
CA GLU A 36 -11.28 -4.03 4.06
C GLU A 36 -11.28 -2.83 3.12
N SER A 37 -10.63 -1.74 3.53
CA SER A 37 -10.50 -0.53 2.71
C SER A 37 -9.74 -0.81 1.41
N ALA A 38 -8.63 -1.55 1.46
CA ALA A 38 -7.86 -1.89 0.26
C ALA A 38 -8.67 -2.73 -0.74
N LEU A 39 -9.45 -3.71 -0.26
CA LEU A 39 -10.32 -4.50 -1.14
C LEU A 39 -11.44 -3.65 -1.76
N ALA A 40 -12.04 -2.76 -0.97
CA ALA A 40 -13.09 -1.86 -1.46
C ALA A 40 -12.54 -0.90 -2.54
N ILE A 41 -11.40 -0.26 -2.28
CA ILE A 41 -10.70 0.59 -3.25
C ILE A 41 -10.33 -0.22 -4.50
N ALA A 42 -9.74 -1.41 -4.32
CA ALA A 42 -9.32 -2.25 -5.45
C ALA A 42 -10.51 -2.62 -6.36
N ARG A 43 -11.66 -2.96 -5.77
CA ARG A 43 -12.89 -3.27 -6.53
C ARG A 43 -13.47 -2.04 -7.22
N HIS A 44 -13.47 -0.89 -6.54
CA HIS A 44 -13.96 0.36 -7.11
C HIS A 44 -13.19 0.75 -8.38
N PHE A 45 -11.87 0.61 -8.34
CA PHE A 45 -10.99 0.99 -9.45
C PHE A 45 -10.74 -0.14 -10.48
N GLU A 46 -11.26 -1.36 -10.26
CA GLU A 46 -11.11 -2.47 -11.21
C GLU A 46 -11.85 -2.14 -12.52
N GLY A 47 -11.10 -2.02 -13.62
CA GLY A 47 -11.65 -1.62 -14.92
C GLY A 47 -11.82 -0.11 -15.13
N HIS A 48 -11.33 0.73 -14.20
CA HIS A 48 -11.43 2.18 -14.30
C HIS A 48 -10.77 2.72 -15.58
N PRO A 49 -11.39 3.68 -16.32
CA PRO A 49 -10.92 4.12 -17.62
C PRO A 49 -9.54 4.81 -17.59
N ALA A 50 -9.12 5.39 -16.47
CA ALA A 50 -7.79 5.99 -16.31
C ALA A 50 -6.69 5.00 -15.92
N LEU A 51 -7.01 3.71 -15.69
CA LEU A 51 -6.05 2.71 -15.20
C LEU A 51 -5.86 1.57 -16.20
N LYS A 52 -4.60 1.15 -16.40
CA LYS A 52 -4.24 -0.05 -17.16
C LYS A 52 -4.55 -1.31 -16.38
N ALA A 53 -4.32 -1.29 -15.06
CA ALA A 53 -4.55 -2.43 -14.18
C ALA A 53 -4.64 -2.00 -12.71
N VAL A 54 -5.37 -2.78 -11.93
CA VAL A 54 -5.36 -2.78 -10.46
C VAL A 54 -4.71 -4.08 -10.01
N LEU A 55 -3.66 -3.98 -9.19
CA LEU A 55 -2.90 -5.11 -8.70
C LEU A 55 -3.17 -5.29 -7.21
N TYR A 56 -4.08 -6.20 -6.88
CA TYR A 56 -4.43 -6.52 -5.50
C TYR A 56 -4.77 -8.00 -5.34
N PRO A 57 -4.16 -8.74 -4.39
CA PRO A 57 -4.39 -10.19 -4.26
C PRO A 57 -5.85 -10.59 -3.97
N GLY A 58 -6.65 -9.66 -3.43
CA GLY A 58 -8.07 -9.89 -3.15
C GLY A 58 -8.99 -9.82 -4.37
N LEU A 59 -8.52 -9.35 -5.52
CA LEU A 59 -9.28 -9.35 -6.78
C LEU A 59 -9.17 -10.70 -7.47
N SER A 60 -10.27 -11.20 -8.04
CA SER A 60 -10.28 -12.46 -8.79
C SER A 60 -9.46 -12.39 -10.09
N SER A 61 -9.23 -11.19 -10.61
CA SER A 61 -8.36 -10.93 -11.77
C SER A 61 -6.87 -11.07 -11.44
N HIS A 62 -6.49 -11.08 -10.17
CA HIS A 62 -5.09 -11.18 -9.77
C HIS A 62 -4.56 -12.61 -9.99
N PRO A 63 -3.41 -12.81 -10.68
CA PRO A 63 -2.90 -14.16 -10.99
C PRO A 63 -2.64 -15.03 -9.76
N GLY A 64 -2.31 -14.41 -8.63
CA GLY A 64 -2.10 -15.08 -7.34
C GLY A 64 -3.34 -15.22 -6.46
N HIS A 65 -4.55 -14.86 -6.93
CA HIS A 65 -5.76 -14.82 -6.10
C HIS A 65 -6.06 -16.15 -5.41
N ASP A 66 -6.01 -17.26 -6.17
CA ASP A 66 -6.29 -18.59 -5.61
C ASP A 66 -5.31 -19.00 -4.52
N ILE A 67 -4.03 -18.61 -4.65
CA ILE A 67 -3.00 -18.86 -3.63
C ILE A 67 -3.28 -17.96 -2.42
N ALA A 68 -3.53 -16.67 -2.64
CA ALA A 68 -3.83 -15.71 -1.60
C ALA A 68 -5.04 -16.16 -0.76
N LYS A 69 -6.14 -16.56 -1.41
CA LYS A 69 -7.35 -17.07 -0.77
C LYS A 69 -7.11 -18.34 0.07
N ARG A 70 -6.15 -19.19 -0.31
CA ARG A 70 -5.82 -20.41 0.44
C ARG A 70 -4.96 -20.17 1.68
N GLN A 71 -4.14 -19.11 1.70
CA GLN A 71 -3.10 -18.95 2.73
C GLN A 71 -3.22 -17.66 3.55
N MET A 72 -4.05 -16.69 3.12
CA MET A 72 -4.23 -15.42 3.81
C MET A 72 -5.57 -15.42 4.53
N ASP A 73 -5.52 -15.24 5.84
CA ASP A 73 -6.68 -15.17 6.71
C ASP A 73 -6.93 -13.72 7.15
N GLY A 74 -8.21 -13.34 7.27
CA GLY A 74 -8.61 -12.02 7.77
C GLY A 74 -8.41 -10.85 6.80
N GLY A 75 -8.03 -11.11 5.54
CA GLY A 75 -7.89 -10.12 4.48
C GLY A 75 -6.68 -10.37 3.57
N PHE A 76 -6.49 -9.52 2.56
CA PHE A 76 -5.43 -9.65 1.55
C PHE A 76 -4.30 -8.62 1.69
N GLY A 77 -4.20 -7.98 2.86
CA GLY A 77 -3.25 -6.90 3.15
C GLY A 77 -3.77 -5.51 2.76
N GLY A 78 -3.17 -4.48 3.35
CA GLY A 78 -3.44 -3.07 3.04
C GLY A 78 -2.58 -2.51 1.88
N MET A 79 -1.85 -3.37 1.17
CA MET A 79 -0.99 -2.94 0.05
C MET A 79 -1.70 -3.17 -1.27
N LEU A 80 -1.71 -2.16 -2.12
CA LEU A 80 -2.39 -2.11 -3.41
C LEU A 80 -1.46 -1.40 -4.40
N SER A 81 -1.45 -1.81 -5.67
CA SER A 81 -0.78 -1.03 -6.72
C SER A 81 -1.73 -0.70 -7.86
N LEU A 82 -1.63 0.52 -8.38
CA LEU A 82 -2.38 0.99 -9.54
C LEU A 82 -1.41 1.22 -10.70
N ARG A 83 -1.75 0.74 -11.89
CA ARG A 83 -1.02 1.02 -13.13
C ARG A 83 -1.78 2.11 -13.88
N VAL A 84 -1.24 3.32 -13.94
CA VAL A 84 -1.91 4.48 -14.58
C VAL A 84 -1.84 4.35 -16.10
N LYS A 85 -2.90 4.77 -16.82
CA LYS A 85 -2.82 4.89 -18.29
C LYS A 85 -1.97 6.09 -18.67
N GLY A 86 -1.14 5.91 -19.69
CA GLY A 86 -0.13 6.89 -20.06
C GLY A 86 1.28 6.45 -19.63
N ASP A 87 2.11 7.42 -19.26
CA ASP A 87 3.52 7.23 -18.93
C ASP A 87 3.85 7.59 -17.47
N ALA A 88 5.13 7.82 -17.18
CA ALA A 88 5.61 8.13 -15.84
C ALA A 88 5.20 9.52 -15.36
N GLU A 89 5.05 10.48 -16.26
CA GLU A 89 4.61 11.83 -15.91
C GLU A 89 3.15 11.82 -15.49
N ASP A 90 2.31 11.05 -16.20
CA ASP A 90 0.91 10.84 -15.84
C ASP A 90 0.76 10.22 -14.43
N ALA A 91 1.54 9.18 -14.14
CA ALA A 91 1.54 8.55 -12.82
C ALA A 91 2.01 9.52 -11.72
N LEU A 92 3.06 10.31 -11.99
CA LEU A 92 3.54 11.33 -11.07
C LEU A 92 2.50 12.45 -10.83
N GLU A 93 1.72 12.80 -11.84
CA GLU A 93 0.68 13.83 -11.71
C GLU A 93 -0.44 13.39 -10.78
N VAL A 94 -0.89 12.12 -10.89
CA VAL A 94 -1.85 11.53 -9.94
C VAL A 94 -1.34 11.65 -8.50
N VAL A 95 -0.07 11.31 -8.25
CA VAL A 95 0.53 11.44 -6.92
C VAL A 95 0.53 12.87 -6.40
N LYS A 96 0.77 13.88 -7.24
CA LYS A 96 0.76 15.30 -6.84
C LYS A 96 -0.64 15.82 -6.53
N ARG A 97 -1.67 15.24 -7.16
CA ARG A 97 -3.06 15.69 -7.04
C ARG A 97 -3.80 15.09 -5.85
N CYS A 98 -3.28 14.01 -5.27
CA CYS A 98 -3.78 13.44 -4.03
C CYS A 98 -3.70 14.45 -2.88
N ARG A 99 -4.74 14.51 -2.06
CA ARG A 99 -4.89 15.43 -0.93
C ARG A 99 -4.98 14.69 0.41
N VAL A 100 -5.53 13.49 0.40
CA VAL A 100 -5.64 12.60 1.57
C VAL A 100 -4.44 11.67 1.62
N PHE A 101 -4.12 11.01 0.49
CA PHE A 101 -2.92 10.18 0.42
C PHE A 101 -1.65 11.03 0.54
N THR A 102 -0.81 10.70 1.51
CA THR A 102 0.46 11.39 1.71
C THR A 102 1.55 10.80 0.81
N ARG A 103 2.27 11.65 0.09
CA ARG A 103 3.42 11.24 -0.72
C ARG A 103 4.64 10.95 0.16
N ALA A 104 4.84 9.69 0.53
CA ALA A 104 5.98 9.27 1.33
C ALA A 104 6.41 7.83 1.06
N THR A 105 7.70 7.56 1.29
CA THR A 105 8.26 6.22 1.24
C THR A 105 8.15 5.57 2.62
N SER A 106 7.14 4.74 2.83
CA SER A 106 6.98 3.80 3.94
C SER A 106 5.72 2.95 3.67
N LEU A 107 5.26 2.16 4.64
CA LEU A 107 4.01 1.42 4.56
C LEU A 107 3.53 0.93 5.92
N GLY A 108 2.25 0.53 6.01
CA GLY A 108 1.65 -0.14 7.17
C GLY A 108 1.35 0.78 8.36
N GLY A 109 1.41 2.09 8.15
CA GLY A 109 0.98 3.12 9.10
C GLY A 109 -0.54 3.16 9.27
N VAL A 110 -1.02 4.14 10.04
CA VAL A 110 -2.47 4.42 10.15
C VAL A 110 -2.93 5.38 9.05
N GLU A 111 -1.99 6.15 8.53
CA GLU A 111 -2.11 7.05 7.41
C GLU A 111 -1.94 6.32 6.06
N SER A 112 -2.72 6.75 5.09
CA SER A 112 -2.64 6.28 3.72
C SER A 112 -1.49 6.97 2.97
N LEU A 113 -0.61 6.16 2.38
CA LEU A 113 0.55 6.63 1.63
C LEU A 113 0.44 6.23 0.16
N ILE A 114 0.94 7.11 -0.71
CA ILE A 114 1.07 6.84 -2.14
C ILE A 114 2.48 7.20 -2.60
N GLU A 115 3.07 6.36 -3.44
CA GLU A 115 4.38 6.63 -4.04
C GLU A 115 4.48 6.12 -5.47
N HIS A 116 5.23 6.85 -6.27
CA HIS A 116 5.65 6.42 -7.59
C HIS A 116 6.92 5.56 -7.47
N ARG A 117 6.78 4.24 -7.57
CA ARG A 117 7.81 3.30 -7.12
C ARG A 117 9.09 3.36 -7.96
N TYR A 118 8.94 3.56 -9.27
CA TYR A 118 10.07 3.69 -10.19
C TYR A 118 10.99 4.86 -9.81
N SER A 119 10.42 6.03 -9.45
CA SER A 119 11.22 7.19 -9.01
C SER A 119 12.03 6.94 -7.74
N ILE A 120 11.57 6.05 -6.85
CA ILE A 120 12.28 5.75 -5.59
C ILE A 120 13.41 4.73 -5.82
N GLU A 121 13.25 3.79 -6.74
CA GLU A 121 14.25 2.74 -7.03
C GLU A 121 15.28 3.15 -8.10
N GLY A 122 14.91 4.07 -8.99
CA GLY A 122 15.76 4.58 -10.07
C GLY A 122 15.73 3.69 -11.32
N GLU A 123 16.60 4.04 -12.29
CA GLU A 123 16.61 3.47 -13.66
C GLU A 123 16.79 1.95 -13.74
N ARG A 124 17.30 1.32 -12.68
CA ARG A 124 17.48 -0.14 -12.62
C ARG A 124 16.26 -0.86 -12.05
N SER A 125 15.18 -0.14 -11.76
CA SER A 125 13.96 -0.73 -11.20
C SER A 125 13.31 -1.65 -12.23
N PRO A 126 12.95 -2.89 -11.84
CA PRO A 126 12.12 -3.76 -12.68
C PRO A 126 10.64 -3.34 -12.67
N ILE A 127 10.29 -2.33 -11.88
CA ILE A 127 8.92 -1.88 -11.69
C ILE A 127 8.52 -0.96 -12.85
N PRO A 128 7.33 -1.15 -13.45
CA PRO A 128 6.84 -0.25 -14.48
C PRO A 128 6.76 1.21 -14.02
N ALA A 129 7.16 2.12 -14.90
CA ALA A 129 7.21 3.56 -14.61
C ALA A 129 5.83 4.23 -14.53
N ASP A 130 4.74 3.50 -14.73
CA ASP A 130 3.37 3.95 -14.56
C ASP A 130 2.73 3.35 -13.28
N LEU A 131 3.51 2.69 -12.43
CA LEU A 131 3.03 2.04 -11.22
C LEU A 131 3.08 2.97 -10.01
N LEU A 132 1.91 3.14 -9.38
CA LEU A 132 1.75 3.75 -8.07
C LEU A 132 1.55 2.64 -7.04
N ARG A 133 2.35 2.65 -5.97
CA ARG A 133 2.16 1.78 -4.80
C ARG A 133 1.43 2.55 -3.72
N LEU A 134 0.35 1.97 -3.23
CA LEU A 134 -0.48 2.51 -2.17
C LEU A 134 -0.34 1.64 -0.93
N SER A 135 -0.09 2.28 0.21
CA SER A 135 -0.25 1.69 1.53
C SER A 135 -1.53 2.27 2.12
N ILE A 136 -2.58 1.46 2.18
CA ILE A 136 -3.89 1.89 2.69
C ILE A 136 -3.86 1.93 4.21
N GLY A 137 -4.19 3.09 4.76
CA GLY A 137 -4.34 3.35 6.18
C GLY A 137 -5.71 2.94 6.71
N ILE A 138 -6.18 3.66 7.73
CA ILE A 138 -7.44 3.37 8.43
C ILE A 138 -8.48 4.50 8.34
N GLU A 139 -8.31 5.42 7.39
CA GLU A 139 -9.25 6.50 7.11
C GLU A 139 -10.64 5.99 6.65
N SER A 140 -11.56 6.93 6.42
CA SER A 140 -12.80 6.63 5.70
C SER A 140 -12.46 6.13 4.30
N VAL A 141 -13.03 4.99 3.90
CA VAL A 141 -12.79 4.41 2.57
C VAL A 141 -13.35 5.32 1.48
N ASP A 142 -14.47 6.00 1.74
CA ASP A 142 -15.10 6.90 0.79
C ASP A 142 -14.22 8.13 0.52
N ASP A 143 -13.54 8.64 1.55
CA ASP A 143 -12.60 9.77 1.40
C ASP A 143 -11.38 9.36 0.57
N LEU A 144 -10.87 8.13 0.78
CA LEU A 144 -9.75 7.59 0.00
C LEU A 144 -10.13 7.35 -1.46
N ILE A 145 -11.34 6.83 -1.72
CA ILE A 145 -11.85 6.66 -3.08
C ILE A 145 -12.03 8.02 -3.75
N ALA A 146 -12.67 8.98 -3.07
CA ALA A 146 -12.90 10.32 -3.61
C ALA A 146 -11.59 11.07 -3.92
N ASP A 147 -10.56 10.89 -3.09
CA ASP A 147 -9.24 11.49 -3.33
C ASP A 147 -8.58 10.93 -4.59
N LEU A 148 -8.64 9.60 -4.79
CA LEU A 148 -8.09 8.93 -5.97
C LEU A 148 -8.88 9.27 -7.24
N GLU A 149 -10.22 9.35 -7.16
CA GLU A 149 -11.08 9.81 -8.27
C GLU A 149 -10.69 11.22 -8.70
N HIS A 150 -10.57 12.15 -7.73
CA HIS A 150 -10.12 13.52 -8.01
C HIS A 150 -8.71 13.56 -8.61
N ALA A 151 -7.80 12.69 -8.15
CA ALA A 151 -6.43 12.64 -8.65
C ALA A 151 -6.32 12.03 -10.07
N LEU A 152 -7.23 11.13 -10.44
CA LEU A 152 -7.27 10.42 -11.73
C LEU A 152 -8.09 11.13 -12.82
N ALA A 153 -8.95 12.09 -12.46
CA ALA A 153 -9.80 12.86 -13.38
C ALA A 153 -9.02 13.83 -14.27
#